data_AF-A0A529KY92-F1
#
_entry.id   AF-A0A529KY92-F1
#
_cell.length_a   1.000
_cell.length_b   1.000
_cell.length_c   1.000
_cell.angle_alpha   90.00
_cell.angle_beta   90.00
_cell.angle_gamma   90.00
#
_symmetry.space_group_name_H-M   'P 1'
#
loop_
_entity.id
_entity.type
_entity.pdbx_description
1 polymer ?
#
loop_
_entity_poly.entity_id
_entity_poly.type
_entity_poly.pdbx_seq_one_letter_code
_entity_poly.pdbx_strand_id
1 'polypeptide(L)'
;RYGYGVYEARMKTDTGSGLNAAFFTYIGPQDKKPWDEIDFEVLTKDPSKVQVNSYIQGKPKNGKLVDVEGGADKGFNDYGFVWEKDRLRWYVNGKLVNEVTNPDELPTNPQKIFFSLWGS
;
A
#
# COMPACT_ATOMS: atom_id res chain seq x y z
N ARG A 1 -17.09 0.49 -2.46
CA ARG A 1 -16.16 -0.47 -1.81
C ARG A 1 -15.87 -1.55 -2.83
N TYR A 2 -14.66 -2.05 -2.87
CA TYR A 2 -14.20 -2.97 -3.89
C TYR A 2 -13.48 -4.16 -3.25
N GLY A 3 -13.53 -5.32 -3.90
CA GLY A 3 -12.92 -6.57 -3.44
C GLY A 3 -11.71 -6.92 -4.30
N TYR A 4 -11.57 -8.20 -4.65
CA TYR A 4 -10.52 -8.66 -5.55
C TYR A 4 -10.49 -7.87 -6.87
N GLY A 5 -9.29 -7.54 -7.34
CA GLY A 5 -9.06 -6.69 -8.49
C GLY A 5 -7.63 -6.20 -8.58
N VAL A 6 -7.37 -5.37 -9.60
CA VAL A 6 -6.11 -4.66 -9.78
C VAL A 6 -6.34 -3.19 -9.48
N TYR A 7 -5.50 -2.63 -8.62
CA TYR A 7 -5.57 -1.23 -8.22
C TYR A 7 -4.20 -0.62 -8.41
N GLU A 8 -4.14 0.48 -9.14
CA GLU A 8 -2.89 1.13 -9.49
C GLU A 8 -3.04 2.64 -9.38
N ALA A 9 -1.98 3.27 -8.88
CA ALA A 9 -1.87 4.70 -8.78
C ALA A 9 -0.52 5.15 -9.33
N ARG A 10 -0.54 6.22 -10.12
CA ARG A 10 0.66 6.91 -10.58
C ARG A 10 0.90 8.13 -9.69
N MET A 11 1.92 8.09 -8.83
CA MET A 11 2.17 9.14 -7.85
C MET A 11 3.63 9.61 -7.85
N LYS A 12 3.79 10.88 -7.49
CA LYS A 12 5.05 11.55 -7.16
C LYS A 12 4.81 12.32 -5.87
N THR A 13 5.77 12.28 -4.96
CA THR A 13 5.76 13.09 -3.72
C THR A 13 6.97 14.03 -3.70
N ASP A 14 6.99 15.01 -2.80
CA ASP A 14 8.20 15.78 -2.51
C ASP A 14 9.04 15.10 -1.41
N THR A 15 10.25 15.62 -1.21
CA THR A 15 11.17 15.21 -0.15
C THR A 15 11.02 16.14 1.05
N GLY A 16 10.92 15.57 2.26
CA GLY A 16 10.77 16.34 3.49
C GLY A 16 10.76 15.44 4.72
N SER A 17 11.21 15.93 5.88
CA SER A 17 11.11 15.17 7.12
C SER A 17 9.72 15.30 7.73
N GLY A 18 9.23 14.24 8.36
CA GLY A 18 7.97 14.27 9.10
C GLY A 18 6.70 14.14 8.26
N LEU A 19 6.78 13.82 6.96
CA LEU A 19 5.60 13.55 6.13
C LEU A 19 5.56 12.08 5.65
N ASN A 20 4.35 11.60 5.40
CA ASN A 20 4.04 10.31 4.80
C ASN A 20 3.02 10.50 3.67
N ALA A 21 3.43 10.13 2.45
CA ALA A 21 2.56 10.09 1.28
C ALA A 21 2.09 8.66 1.05
N ALA A 22 0.77 8.42 1.14
CA ALA A 22 0.21 7.08 1.12
C ALA A 22 -0.86 6.88 0.02
N PHE A 23 -0.82 5.70 -0.58
CA PHE A 23 -1.87 5.11 -1.41
C PHE A 23 -2.24 3.77 -0.78
N PHE A 24 -3.49 3.62 -0.35
CA PHE A 24 -3.88 2.45 0.42
C PHE A 24 -5.36 2.12 0.26
N THR A 25 -5.73 0.89 0.60
CA THR A 25 -7.12 0.54 0.84
C THR A 25 -7.37 0.35 2.31
N TYR A 26 -8.56 0.71 2.77
CA TYR A 26 -8.93 0.52 4.16
C TYR A 26 -10.42 0.19 4.31
N ILE A 27 -10.70 -0.69 5.26
CA ILE A 27 -12.00 -0.88 5.89
C ILE A 27 -11.77 -1.10 7.39
N GLY A 28 -12.70 -0.66 8.25
CA GLY A 28 -12.50 -0.81 9.68
C GLY A 28 -13.71 -0.44 10.56
N PRO A 29 -13.49 -0.20 11.86
CA PRO A 29 -14.55 0.03 12.84
C PRO A 29 -15.54 1.14 12.48
N GLN A 30 -15.08 2.21 11.83
CA GLN A 30 -15.88 3.33 11.33
C GLN A 30 -16.96 2.87 10.33
N ASP A 31 -16.68 1.76 9.64
CA ASP A 31 -17.56 1.12 8.68
C ASP A 31 -18.26 -0.14 9.25
N LYS A 32 -18.19 -0.35 10.58
CA LYS A 32 -18.72 -1.51 11.32
C LYS A 32 -18.17 -2.85 10.81
N LYS A 33 -16.86 -2.88 10.51
CA LYS A 33 -16.15 -4.04 9.96
C LYS A 33 -14.81 -4.27 10.67
N PRO A 34 -14.26 -5.50 10.61
CA PRO A 34 -12.86 -5.74 10.99
C PRO A 34 -11.93 -4.84 10.17
N TRP A 35 -10.80 -4.47 10.77
CA TRP A 35 -9.79 -3.67 10.08
C TRP A 35 -8.99 -4.54 9.11
N ASP A 36 -9.21 -4.36 7.81
CA ASP A 36 -8.34 -4.86 6.76
C ASP A 36 -7.79 -3.67 5.96
N GLU A 37 -6.53 -3.76 5.53
CA GLU A 37 -5.83 -2.67 4.81
C GLU A 37 -4.70 -3.22 3.93
N ILE A 38 -4.39 -2.50 2.85
CA ILE A 38 -3.30 -2.79 1.90
C ILE A 38 -2.60 -1.47 1.58
N ASP A 39 -1.30 -1.41 1.82
CA ASP A 39 -0.57 -0.14 1.90
C ASP A 39 0.54 0.01 0.86
N PHE A 40 0.69 1.26 0.40
CA PHE A 40 1.94 1.87 -0.02
C PHE A 40 2.14 3.17 0.77
N GLU A 41 3.26 3.29 1.48
CA GLU A 41 3.61 4.46 2.28
C GLU A 41 5.03 4.93 1.96
N VAL A 42 5.17 6.15 1.47
CA VAL A 42 6.47 6.79 1.25
C VAL A 42 6.72 7.75 2.39
N LEU A 43 7.65 7.40 3.28
CA LEU A 43 8.20 8.33 4.25
C LEU A 43 9.12 9.31 3.51
N THR A 44 8.68 10.54 3.33
CA THR A 44 9.33 11.51 2.43
C THR A 44 10.73 11.94 2.87
N LYS A 45 11.16 11.54 4.07
CA LYS A 45 12.55 11.70 4.55
C LYS A 45 13.54 10.83 3.77
N ASP A 46 13.05 9.72 3.21
CA ASP A 46 13.79 8.80 2.35
C ASP A 46 12.89 8.39 1.18
N PRO A 47 12.77 9.25 0.14
CA PRO A 47 11.94 8.96 -1.02
C PRO A 47 12.54 7.86 -1.91
N SER A 48 13.71 7.30 -1.58
CA SER A 48 14.27 6.17 -2.32
C SER A 48 13.54 4.86 -2.05
N LYS A 49 12.61 4.84 -1.08
CA LYS A 49 11.88 3.66 -0.66
C LYS A 49 10.39 3.91 -0.48
N VAL A 50 9.63 2.85 -0.64
CA VAL A 50 8.22 2.75 -0.26
C VAL A 50 8.05 1.57 0.69
N GLN A 51 7.25 1.74 1.73
CA GLN A 51 6.82 0.65 2.59
C GLN A 51 5.53 0.06 2.03
N VAL A 52 5.52 -1.25 1.81
CA VAL A 52 4.30 -2.01 1.54
C VAL A 52 3.89 -2.77 2.79
N ASN A 53 2.58 -2.93 3.00
CA ASN A 53 2.05 -3.74 4.10
C ASN A 53 0.63 -4.19 3.80
N SER A 54 0.11 -5.08 4.64
CA SER A 54 -1.31 -5.30 4.80
C SER A 54 -1.64 -5.52 6.27
N TYR A 55 -2.81 -5.05 6.68
CA TYR A 55 -3.38 -5.36 7.98
C TYR A 55 -4.51 -6.37 7.83
N ILE A 56 -4.50 -7.38 8.70
CA ILE A 56 -5.55 -8.39 8.81
C ILE A 56 -6.13 -8.32 10.20
N GLN A 57 -7.40 -7.97 10.31
CA GLN A 57 -8.06 -7.72 11.61
C GLN A 57 -7.26 -6.76 12.52
N GLY A 58 -6.70 -5.70 11.92
CA GLY A 58 -5.93 -4.66 12.61
C GLY A 58 -4.52 -5.07 13.06
N LYS A 59 -4.00 -6.20 12.58
CA LYS A 59 -2.61 -6.62 12.83
C LYS A 59 -1.79 -6.52 11.55
N PRO A 60 -0.62 -5.86 11.57
CA PRO A 60 0.27 -5.82 10.42
C PRO A 60 0.81 -7.22 10.13
N LYS A 61 0.87 -7.61 8.86
CA LYS A 61 1.33 -8.94 8.44
C LYS A 61 2.52 -8.92 7.48
N ASN A 62 2.51 -8.00 6.51
CA ASN A 62 3.33 -8.14 5.31
C ASN A 62 4.23 -6.92 5.06
N GLY A 63 4.69 -6.29 6.15
CA GLY A 63 5.51 -5.09 6.13
C GLY A 63 6.85 -5.33 5.43
N LYS A 64 7.14 -4.56 4.39
CA LYS A 64 8.42 -4.63 3.65
C LYS A 64 8.80 -3.26 3.09
N LEU A 65 10.07 -2.87 3.26
CA LEU A 65 10.64 -1.73 2.55
C LEU A 65 11.12 -2.16 1.17
N VAL A 66 10.75 -1.39 0.16
CA VAL A 66 10.98 -1.65 -1.25
C VAL A 66 11.63 -0.43 -1.88
N ASP A 67 12.64 -0.64 -2.71
CA ASP A 67 13.30 0.46 -3.42
C ASP A 67 12.39 1.02 -4.54
N VAL A 68 12.34 2.35 -4.64
CA VAL A 68 11.74 3.08 -5.75
C VAL A 68 12.89 3.56 -6.64
N GLU A 69 13.13 2.86 -7.74
CA GLU A 69 14.21 3.19 -8.65
C GLU A 69 14.05 4.62 -9.21
N GLY A 70 15.08 5.45 -9.06
CA GLY A 70 15.02 6.88 -9.40
C GLY A 70 14.39 7.78 -8.34
N GLY A 71 13.81 7.21 -7.28
CA GLY A 71 13.19 7.92 -6.16
C GLY A 71 11.76 8.39 -6.44
N ALA A 72 10.95 8.38 -5.39
CA ALA A 72 9.57 8.86 -5.38
C ALA A 72 9.46 10.40 -5.56
N ASP A 73 10.58 11.13 -5.44
CA ASP A 73 10.66 12.59 -5.53
C ASP A 73 11.15 13.13 -6.88
N LYS A 74 11.73 12.28 -7.74
CA LYS A 74 12.26 12.73 -9.04
C LYS A 74 11.23 12.67 -10.14
N GLY A 75 10.34 11.67 -10.12
CA GLY A 75 9.35 11.44 -11.16
C GLY A 75 8.10 10.74 -10.64
N PHE A 76 7.12 10.61 -11.53
CA PHE A 76 5.95 9.77 -11.27
C PHE A 76 6.33 8.30 -11.38
N ASN A 77 5.96 7.53 -10.36
CA ASN A 77 6.14 6.09 -10.29
C ASN A 77 4.76 5.41 -10.22
N ASP A 78 4.65 4.20 -10.77
CA ASP A 78 3.43 3.41 -10.74
C ASP A 78 3.48 2.45 -9.54
N TYR A 79 2.47 2.52 -8.68
CA TYR A 79 2.30 1.69 -7.49
C TYR A 79 1.02 0.91 -7.64
N GLY A 80 1.14 -0.40 -7.76
CA GLY A 80 0.01 -1.27 -8.05
C GLY A 80 -0.04 -2.47 -7.14
N PHE A 81 -1.24 -2.92 -6.78
CA PHE A 81 -1.42 -4.24 -6.20
C PHE A 81 -2.49 -5.04 -6.93
N VAL A 82 -2.23 -6.35 -7.00
CA VAL A 82 -3.17 -7.34 -7.53
C VAL A 82 -3.68 -8.14 -6.36
N TRP A 83 -4.95 -7.93 -6.02
CA TRP A 83 -5.63 -8.60 -4.93
C TRP A 83 -6.53 -9.70 -5.49
N GLU A 84 -6.17 -10.94 -5.23
CA GLU A 84 -6.86 -12.15 -5.64
C GLU A 84 -7.36 -12.89 -4.38
N LYS A 85 -8.22 -13.89 -4.57
CA LYS A 85 -8.78 -14.66 -3.45
C LYS A 85 -7.71 -15.40 -2.63
N ASP A 86 -6.69 -15.88 -3.31
CA ASP A 86 -5.64 -16.75 -2.81
C ASP A 86 -4.26 -16.08 -2.79
N ARG A 87 -4.19 -14.81 -3.21
CA ARG A 87 -2.93 -14.10 -3.35
C ARG A 87 -3.06 -12.58 -3.31
N LEU A 88 -2.05 -11.93 -2.77
CA LEU A 88 -1.85 -10.48 -2.86
C LEU A 88 -0.43 -10.18 -3.34
N ARG A 89 -0.30 -9.34 -4.38
CA ARG A 89 0.99 -8.97 -4.97
C ARG A 89 1.11 -7.46 -5.09
N TRP A 90 2.26 -6.92 -4.73
CA TRP A 90 2.60 -5.50 -4.87
C TRP A 90 3.62 -5.31 -5.99
N TYR A 91 3.44 -4.23 -6.74
CA TYR A 91 4.26 -3.84 -7.86
C TYR A 91 4.68 -2.37 -7.72
N VAL A 92 5.94 -2.09 -8.08
CA VAL A 92 6.46 -0.72 -8.25
C VAL A 92 7.04 -0.64 -9.65
N ASN A 93 6.58 0.29 -10.47
CA ASN A 93 6.95 0.45 -11.89
C ASN A 93 6.84 -0.88 -12.67
N GLY A 94 5.75 -1.63 -12.44
CA GLY A 94 5.50 -2.93 -13.06
C GLY A 94 6.35 -4.09 -12.55
N LYS A 95 7.33 -3.85 -11.66
CA LYS A 95 8.17 -4.90 -11.05
C LYS A 95 7.49 -5.47 -9.81
N LEU A 96 7.39 -6.80 -9.70
CA LEU A 96 6.89 -7.47 -8.50
C LEU A 96 7.87 -7.23 -7.33
N VAL A 97 7.37 -6.69 -6.22
CA VAL A 97 8.19 -6.33 -5.06
C VAL A 97 7.82 -7.08 -3.79
N ASN A 98 6.58 -7.58 -3.70
CA ASN A 98 6.12 -8.42 -2.61
C ASN A 98 4.98 -9.34 -3.06
N GLU A 99 4.88 -10.52 -2.46
CA GLU A 99 3.82 -11.50 -2.74
C GLU A 99 3.45 -12.24 -1.44
N VAL A 100 2.16 -12.45 -1.23
CA VAL A 100 1.59 -13.17 -0.09
C VAL A 100 0.59 -14.17 -0.61
N THR A 101 0.72 -15.43 -0.19
CA THR A 101 -0.18 -16.53 -0.56
C THR A 101 -0.72 -17.28 0.66
N ASN A 102 -0.31 -16.90 1.88
CA ASN A 102 -0.84 -17.50 3.10
C ASN A 102 -2.28 -16.99 3.34
N PRO A 103 -3.32 -17.85 3.33
CA PRO A 103 -4.70 -17.41 3.48
C PRO A 103 -4.99 -16.62 4.76
N ASP A 104 -4.28 -16.91 5.85
CA ASP A 104 -4.44 -16.21 7.14
C ASP A 104 -3.84 -14.78 7.15
N GLU A 105 -3.16 -14.41 6.05
CA GLU A 105 -2.49 -13.13 5.86
C GLU A 105 -3.08 -12.33 4.70
N LEU A 106 -4.22 -12.78 4.14
CA LEU A 106 -4.92 -12.13 3.04
C LEU A 106 -6.16 -11.37 3.53
N PRO A 107 -6.33 -10.10 3.14
CA PRO A 107 -7.55 -9.36 3.44
C PRO A 107 -8.70 -9.95 2.63
N THR A 108 -9.89 -10.00 3.22
CA THR A 108 -11.08 -10.61 2.58
C THR A 108 -12.27 -9.66 2.52
N ASN A 109 -12.24 -8.58 3.30
CA ASN A 109 -13.34 -7.62 3.36
C ASN A 109 -13.22 -6.57 2.25
N PRO A 110 -14.29 -6.27 1.49
CA PRO A 110 -14.27 -5.18 0.52
C PRO A 110 -13.93 -3.82 1.15
N GLN A 111 -13.00 -3.10 0.55
CA GLN A 111 -12.37 -1.89 1.11
C GLN A 111 -12.69 -0.63 0.30
N LYS A 112 -12.41 0.55 0.86
CA LYS A 112 -12.38 1.82 0.14
C LYS A 112 -10.93 2.15 -0.22
N ILE A 113 -10.73 2.95 -1.26
CA ILE A 113 -9.40 3.39 -1.71
C ILE A 113 -9.17 4.80 -1.17
N PHE A 114 -7.96 5.08 -0.70
CA PHE A 114 -7.56 6.34 -0.11
C PHE A 114 -6.21 6.81 -0.66
N PHE A 115 -6.08 8.13 -0.68
CA PHE A 115 -4.81 8.84 -0.79
C PHE A 115 -4.70 9.79 0.38
N SER A 116 -3.52 9.87 0.98
CA SER A 116 -3.26 10.84 2.04
C SER A 116 -1.83 11.37 1.94
N LEU A 117 -1.68 12.63 2.35
CA LEU A 117 -0.39 13.22 2.69
C LEU A 117 -0.58 13.82 4.07
N TRP A 118 0.13 13.28 5.06
CA TRP A 118 0.00 13.71 6.44
C TRP A 118 1.37 13.86 7.10
N GLY A 119 1.41 14.60 8.20
CA GLY A 119 2.65 14.82 8.94
C GLY A 119 2.48 14.73 10.45
N SER A 120 3.62 14.59 11.14
CA SER A 120 3.76 14.51 12.60
C SER A 120 4.83 15.45 13.12
#